data_AF-A0A2E2D430-F1
#
_entry.id   AF-A0A2E2D430-F1
#
_cell.length_a   1.000
_cell.length_b   1.000
_cell.length_c   1.000
_cell.angle_alpha   90.00
_cell.angle_beta   90.00
_cell.angle_gamma   90.00
#
_symmetry.space_group_name_H-M   'P 1'
#
loop_
_entity.id
_entity.type
_entity.pdbx_description
1 polymer ?
#
loop_
_entity_poly.entity_id
_entity_poly.type
_entity_poly.pdbx_seq_one_letter_code
_entity_poly.pdbx_strand_id
1 'polypeptide(L)' 'MKLFSTKSIIFYSVLGAITAFTIIPFIRGLIDYSPFVEIMITTTIVLPMYAVITRLLRKYLS' A
#
# COMPACT_ATOMS: atom_id res chain seq x y z
N MET A 1 -8.94 12.30 16.14
CA MET A 1 -8.15 11.80 14.99
C MET A 1 -8.92 12.10 13.70
N LYS A 2 -8.36 12.85 12.75
CA LYS A 2 -8.95 13.07 11.41
C LYS A 2 -8.92 11.78 10.55
N LEU A 3 -9.18 10.59 11.11
CA LEU A 3 -9.21 9.32 10.38
C LEU A 3 -10.47 9.20 9.51
N PHE A 4 -11.57 9.78 9.99
CA PHE A 4 -12.88 9.80 9.33
C PHE A 4 -13.15 11.12 8.58
N SER A 5 -12.12 11.92 8.32
CA SER A 5 -12.29 13.10 7.47
C SER A 5 -12.41 12.65 6.02
N THR A 6 -13.29 13.26 5.24
CA THR A 6 -13.46 12.94 3.81
C THR A 6 -12.12 12.92 3.05
N LYS A 7 -11.20 13.84 3.40
CA LYS A 7 -9.85 13.90 2.82
C LYS A 7 -8.99 12.69 3.15
N SER A 8 -9.05 12.18 4.39
CA SER A 8 -8.28 11.00 4.79
C SER A 8 -8.86 9.73 4.18
N ILE A 9 -10.18 9.60 4.09
CA ILE A 9 -10.84 8.46 3.45
C ILE A 9 -10.44 8.37 1.98
N ILE A 10 -10.54 9.48 1.23
CA ILE A 10 -10.12 9.53 -0.18
C ILE A 10 -8.64 9.17 -0.31
N PHE A 11 -7.78 9.72 0.54
CA PHE A 11 -6.35 9.43 0.53
C PHE A 11 -6.05 7.93 0.75
N TYR A 12 -6.65 7.33 1.78
CA TYR A 12 -6.44 5.90 2.09
C TYR A 12 -7.02 4.99 1.00
N SER A 13 -8.17 5.32 0.43
CA SER A 13 -8.76 4.57 -0.68
C SER A 13 -7.91 4.62 -1.94
N VAL A 14 -7.39 5.81 -2.30
CA VAL A 14 -6.49 5.97 -3.46
C VAL A 14 -5.18 5.23 -3.24
N LEU A 15 -4.59 5.34 -2.04
CA LEU A 15 -3.35 4.64 -1.70
C LEU A 15 -3.53 3.13 -1.74
N GLY A 16 -4.65 2.62 -1.22
CA GLY A 16 -5.02 1.20 -1.28
C GLY A 16 -5.20 0.72 -2.73
N ALA A 17 -5.88 1.51 -3.57
CA ALA A 17 -6.07 1.19 -4.98
C ALA A 17 -4.75 1.14 -5.76
N ILE A 18 -3.86 2.12 -5.58
CA ILE A 18 -2.52 2.12 -6.21
C ILE A 18 -1.73 0.88 -5.78
N THR A 19 -1.79 0.54 -4.50
CA THR A 19 -1.06 -0.62 -3.98
C THR A 19 -1.60 -1.93 -4.59
N ALA A 20 -2.92 -2.11 -4.62
CA ALA A 20 -3.56 -3.32 -5.09
C ALA A 20 -3.49 -3.51 -6.62
N PHE A 21 -3.68 -2.44 -7.39
CA PHE A 21 -3.78 -2.51 -8.84
C PHE A 21 -2.49 -2.19 -9.59
N THR A 22 -1.53 -1.52 -8.95
CA THR A 22 -0.26 -1.18 -9.60
C THR A 22 0.89 -1.96 -8.97
N ILE A 23 1.07 -1.88 -7.66
CA ILE A 23 2.28 -2.41 -7.00
C ILE A 23 2.27 -3.93 -6.95
N ILE A 24 1.17 -4.55 -6.51
CA ILE A 24 1.06 -6.02 -6.44
C ILE A 24 1.26 -6.68 -7.81
N PRO A 25 0.52 -6.32 -8.88
CA PRO A 25 0.72 -6.94 -10.19
C PRO A 25 2.07 -6.59 -10.82
N PHE A 26 2.64 -5.42 -10.55
CA PHE A 26 4.00 -5.08 -11.00
C PHE A 26 5.05 -5.98 -10.35
N ILE A 27 4.96 -6.20 -9.03
CA ILE A 27 5.84 -7.13 -8.32
C ILE A 27 5.65 -8.55 -8.88
N ARG A 28 4.41 -9.01 -9.08
CA ARG A 28 4.13 -10.31 -9.71
C ARG A 28 4.75 -10.45 -11.10
N GLY A 29 4.71 -9.39 -11.92
CA GLY A 29 5.31 -9.41 -13.25
C GLY A 29 6.85 -9.43 -13.25
N LEU A 30 7.49 -9.02 -12.15
CA LEU A 30 8.94 -9.08 -11.95
C LEU A 30 9.42 -10.40 -11.34
N ILE A 31 8.51 -11.15 -10.74
CA ILE A 31 8.79 -12.24 -9.79
C ILE A 31 7.92 -13.43 -10.21
N ASP A 32 8.47 -14.31 -11.06
CA ASP A 32 7.91 -15.62 -11.42
C ASP A 32 7.99 -16.63 -10.24
N TYR A 33 7.71 -16.17 -9.03
CA TYR A 33 7.83 -17.00 -7.83
C TYR A 33 6.52 -17.73 -7.52
N SER A 34 6.64 -18.78 -6.71
CA SER A 34 5.48 -19.53 -6.24
C SER A 34 4.54 -18.64 -5.40
N PRO A 35 3.22 -18.96 -5.33
CA PRO A 35 2.22 -18.19 -4.58
C PRO A 35 2.61 -17.96 -3.11
N PHE A 36 3.39 -18.87 -2.52
CA PHE A 36 3.85 -18.75 -1.15
C PHE A 36 4.85 -17.60 -0.97
N VAL A 37 5.83 -17.49 -1.86
CA VAL A 37 6.84 -16.42 -1.79
C VAL A 37 6.20 -15.08 -2.09
N GLU A 38 5.21 -15.05 -2.97
CA GLU A 38 4.45 -13.84 -3.28
C GLU A 38 3.70 -13.29 -2.05
N ILE A 39 3.06 -14.17 -1.27
CA ILE A 39 2.41 -13.79 -0.01
C ILE A 39 3.44 -13.28 1.00
N MET A 40 4.61 -13.93 1.09
CA MET A 40 5.68 -13.48 1.99
C MET A 40 6.23 -12.10 1.59
N ILE A 41 6.45 -11.84 0.31
CA ILE A 41 6.90 -10.53 -0.18
C ILE A 41 5.83 -9.47 0.06
N THR A 42 4.57 -9.78 -0.25
CA THR A 42 3.45 -8.85 -0.03
C THR A 42 3.31 -8.48 1.44
N THR A 43 3.42 -9.45 2.34
CA THR A 43 3.31 -9.18 3.79
C THR A 43 4.55 -8.51 4.38
N THR A 44 5.75 -8.82 3.89
CA THR A 44 7.01 -8.33 4.48
C THR A 44 7.52 -7.03 3.85
N ILE A 45 7.08 -6.70 2.62
CA ILE A 45 7.54 -5.51 1.89
C ILE A 45 6.37 -4.54 1.64
N VAL A 46 5.27 -5.03 1.07
CA VAL A 46 4.18 -4.14 0.62
C VAL A 46 3.43 -3.55 1.81
N LEU A 47 3.11 -4.34 2.84
CA LEU A 47 2.47 -3.84 4.07
C LEU A 47 3.32 -2.77 4.81
N PRO A 48 4.60 -3.01 5.13
CA PRO A 48 5.41 -1.99 5.80
C PRO A 48 5.65 -0.77 4.92
N MET A 49 5.80 -0.92 3.61
CA MET A 49 5.86 0.22 2.68
C MET A 49 4.58 1.07 2.75
N TYR A 50 3.40 0.44 2.75
CA TYR A 50 2.12 1.14 2.91
C TYR A 50 2.05 1.91 4.24
N ALA A 51 2.51 1.30 5.34
CA ALA A 51 2.55 1.95 6.66
C ALA A 51 3.50 3.15 6.70
N VAL A 52 4.68 3.04 6.08
CA VAL A 52 5.67 4.13 6.00
C VAL A 52 5.15 5.28 5.14
N ILE A 53 4.63 5.00 3.94
CA ILE A 53 4.05 6.01 3.05
C ILE A 53 2.88 6.72 3.72
N THR A 54 1.98 5.96 4.35
CA THR A 54 0.89 6.51 5.16
C THR A 54 1.39 7.46 6.24
N ARG A 55 2.46 7.09 6.94
CA ARG A 55 3.02 7.88 8.04
C ARG A 55 3.70 9.15 7.53
N LEU A 56 4.39 9.09 6.40
CA LEU A 56 5.00 10.25 5.73
C LEU A 56 3.96 11.21 5.18
N LEU A 57 3.00 10.70 4.42
CA LEU A 57 1.98 11.51 3.74
C LEU A 57 0.93 12.08 4.70
N ARG A 58 0.71 11.46 5.86
CA ARG A 58 -0.05 12.09 6.96
C ARG A 58 0.47 13.47 7.35
N LYS A 59 1.79 13.68 7.27
CA LYS A 59 2.40 14.98 7.57
C LYS A 59 1.96 16.07 6.59
N TYR A 60 1.64 15.69 5.34
CA TYR A 60 1.17 16.58 4.29
C TYR A 60 -0.36 16.76 4.28
N LEU A 61 -1.10 15.96 5.05
CA LEU A 61 -2.56 16.03 5.19
C LEU A 61 -3.04 16.81 6.43
N SER A 62 -2.11 17.34 7.23
CA SER A 62 -2.40 18.04 8.50
C SER A 62 -2.86 19.47 8.29
#